data_AF-A0A2K6NSK1-F1
#
_entry.id   AF-A0A2K6NSK1-F1
#
_cell.length_a   1.000
_cell.length_b   1.000
_cell.length_c   1.000
_cell.angle_alpha   90.00
_cell.angle_beta   90.00
_cell.angle_gamma   90.00
#
_symmetry.space_group_name_H-M   'P 1'
#
loop_
_entity.id
_entity.type
_entity.pdbx_description
1 polymer ?
#
loop_
_entity_poly.entity_id
_entity_poly.type
_entity_poly.pdbx_seq_one_letter_code
_entity_poly.pdbx_strand_id
1 'polypeptide(L)'
;MYEVGAESGHYYCLNVPLWDGTDDHSYKHLFQPVINQVVDFYQSTCIVLHIRGHGECVEYVKSFNIPLLVLGGGGYTVRNVARCWTYETSLLVEEAISEELPYSEYFEYFAPDFTIHPDVSTHIENQNSHQYMLNHAPSVQIHDVPADLLTYDRTDEANAEERGPEENYSRPEAPNEFCDGDHDNDKESDVEI
;
A
#
# COMPACT_ATOMS: atom_id res chain seq x y z
N MET A 1 -16.74 8.76 13.28
CA MET A 1 -17.36 8.68 11.94
C MET A 1 -16.47 7.75 11.15
N TYR A 2 -17.01 6.64 10.65
CA TYR A 2 -16.23 5.71 9.83
C TYR A 2 -16.26 6.21 8.40
N GLU A 3 -15.10 6.27 7.76
CA GLU A 3 -15.00 6.60 6.34
C GLU A 3 -15.17 5.31 5.54
N VAL A 4 -16.22 5.25 4.73
CA VAL A 4 -16.66 4.05 4.00
C VAL A 4 -16.88 4.33 2.52
N GLY A 5 -16.47 5.50 2.04
CA GLY A 5 -16.70 5.95 0.67
C GLY A 5 -18.08 6.59 0.49
N ALA A 6 -18.26 7.23 -0.66
CA ALA A 6 -19.45 7.99 -1.02
C ALA A 6 -20.05 7.51 -2.34
N GLU A 7 -21.34 7.78 -2.53
CA GLU A 7 -22.07 7.48 -3.77
C GLU A 7 -21.92 6.02 -4.19
N SER A 8 -21.54 5.76 -5.45
CA SER A 8 -21.30 4.42 -5.97
C SER A 8 -20.09 3.71 -5.34
N GLY A 9 -19.19 4.48 -4.72
CA GLY A 9 -18.05 3.96 -3.96
C GLY A 9 -18.37 3.62 -2.50
N HIS A 10 -19.63 3.76 -2.07
CA HIS A 10 -20.02 3.39 -0.71
C HIS A 10 -19.79 1.88 -0.48
N TYR A 11 -19.10 1.55 0.61
CA TYR A 11 -18.59 0.22 0.97
C TYR A 11 -17.44 -0.33 0.11
N TYR A 12 -16.90 0.44 -0.83
CA TYR A 12 -15.67 0.12 -1.57
C TYR A 12 -14.42 0.77 -0.97
N CYS A 13 -14.56 1.50 0.13
CA CYS A 13 -13.45 2.02 0.91
C CYS A 13 -13.40 1.34 2.27
N LEU A 14 -12.28 0.67 2.55
CA LEU A 14 -12.03 0.00 3.83
C LEU A 14 -10.89 0.70 4.56
N ASN A 15 -11.13 1.12 5.80
CA ASN A 15 -10.14 1.77 6.65
C ASN A 15 -10.02 1.02 7.98
N VAL A 16 -8.80 0.64 8.34
CA VAL A 16 -8.51 -0.08 9.60
C VAL A 16 -7.63 0.81 10.50
N PRO A 17 -8.21 1.52 11.47
CA PRO A 17 -7.46 2.44 12.32
C PRO A 17 -6.61 1.68 13.35
N LEU A 18 -5.31 1.96 13.37
CA LEU A 18 -4.35 1.40 14.32
C LEU A 18 -3.76 2.47 15.23
N TRP A 19 -3.49 2.09 16.47
CA TRP A 19 -2.69 2.87 17.42
C TRP A 19 -1.21 2.54 17.28
N ASP A 20 -0.39 3.36 17.93
CA ASP A 20 1.07 3.20 17.93
C ASP A 20 1.51 1.85 18.52
N GLY A 21 2.68 1.40 18.07
CA GLY A 21 3.34 0.21 18.61
C GLY A 21 2.76 -1.12 18.14
N THR A 22 1.98 -1.15 17.05
CA THR A 22 1.53 -2.43 16.47
C THR A 22 2.74 -3.29 16.13
N ASP A 23 2.82 -4.49 16.71
CA ASP A 23 3.84 -5.48 16.38
C ASP A 23 3.47 -6.31 15.13
N ASP A 24 4.47 -6.91 14.50
CA ASP A 24 4.34 -7.73 13.29
C ASP A 24 3.27 -8.82 13.41
N HIS A 25 3.21 -9.49 14.57
CA HIS A 25 2.27 -10.59 14.79
C HIS A 25 0.83 -10.07 14.84
N SER A 26 0.60 -8.97 15.55
CA SER A 26 -0.69 -8.28 15.62
C SER A 26 -1.12 -7.75 14.26
N TYR A 27 -0.20 -7.14 13.50
CA TYR A 27 -0.47 -6.63 12.15
C TYR A 27 -0.84 -7.77 11.20
N LYS A 28 -0.11 -8.88 11.22
CA LYS A 28 -0.40 -10.08 10.41
C LYS A 28 -1.79 -10.63 10.70
N HIS A 29 -2.15 -10.80 11.97
CA HIS A 29 -3.45 -11.34 12.40
C HIS A 29 -4.62 -10.45 11.97
N LEU A 30 -4.38 -9.16 11.77
CA LEU A 30 -5.34 -8.22 11.24
C LEU A 30 -5.39 -8.23 9.72
N PHE A 31 -4.23 -8.18 9.07
CA PHE A 31 -4.08 -8.00 7.64
C PHE A 31 -4.61 -9.19 6.86
N GLN A 32 -4.21 -10.42 7.21
CA GLN A 32 -4.55 -11.60 6.41
C GLN A 32 -6.06 -11.84 6.32
N PRO A 33 -6.84 -11.85 7.43
CA PRO A 33 -8.28 -12.06 7.34
C PRO A 33 -9.02 -10.95 6.58
N VAL A 34 -8.53 -9.71 6.67
CA VAL A 34 -9.11 -8.57 5.97
C VAL A 34 -8.89 -8.70 4.46
N ILE A 35 -7.64 -8.91 4.03
CA ILE A 35 -7.32 -9.05 2.60
C ILE A 35 -8.00 -10.29 2.02
N ASN A 36 -8.08 -11.40 2.76
CA ASN A 36 -8.82 -12.58 2.31
C ASN A 36 -10.27 -12.23 1.95
N GLN A 37 -10.97 -11.53 2.86
CA GLN A 37 -12.37 -11.13 2.63
C GLN A 37 -12.50 -10.15 1.46
N VAL A 38 -11.54 -9.22 1.32
CA VAL A 38 -11.53 -8.28 0.19
C VAL A 38 -11.37 -9.04 -1.13
N VAL A 39 -10.43 -9.97 -1.24
CA VAL A 39 -10.22 -10.76 -2.46
C VAL A 39 -11.45 -11.62 -2.76
N ASP A 40 -12.02 -12.29 -1.76
CA ASP A 40 -13.20 -13.15 -1.92
C ASP A 40 -14.44 -12.36 -2.38
N PHE A 41 -14.66 -11.17 -1.83
CA PHE A 41 -15.85 -10.36 -2.12
C PHE A 41 -15.69 -9.48 -3.35
N TYR A 42 -14.61 -8.70 -3.42
CA TYR A 42 -14.38 -7.74 -4.49
C TYR A 42 -13.97 -8.43 -5.80
N GLN A 43 -13.46 -9.68 -5.73
CA GLN A 43 -13.04 -10.47 -6.89
C GLN A 43 -12.10 -9.68 -7.84
N SER A 44 -11.07 -9.07 -7.27
CA SER A 44 -10.11 -8.27 -8.04
C SER A 44 -9.42 -9.08 -9.14
N THR A 45 -9.26 -8.46 -10.30
CA THR A 45 -8.48 -9.01 -11.42
C THR A 45 -7.03 -8.54 -11.42
N CYS A 46 -6.70 -7.53 -10.61
CA CYS A 46 -5.37 -6.99 -10.39
C CYS A 46 -5.28 -6.41 -8.98
N ILE A 47 -4.11 -6.51 -8.35
CA ILE A 47 -3.82 -5.93 -7.04
C ILE A 47 -2.65 -4.95 -7.20
N VAL A 48 -2.84 -3.74 -6.70
CA VAL A 48 -1.76 -2.75 -6.51
C VAL A 48 -1.45 -2.72 -5.03
N LEU A 49 -0.23 -3.12 -4.66
CA LEU A 49 0.22 -3.19 -3.26
C LEU A 49 1.22 -2.07 -2.99
N HIS A 50 0.86 -1.17 -2.08
CA HIS A 50 1.74 -0.17 -1.51
C HIS A 50 1.85 -0.42 -0.01
N ILE A 51 3.02 -0.87 0.46
CA ILE A 51 3.23 -1.25 1.85
C ILE A 51 4.51 -0.61 2.40
N ARG A 52 4.50 -0.30 3.69
CA ARG A 52 5.69 0.12 4.44
C ARG A 52 6.19 -1.07 5.25
N GLY A 53 6.95 -1.95 4.61
CA GLY A 53 7.55 -3.11 5.25
C GLY A 53 6.57 -4.18 5.73
N HIS A 54 7.14 -5.34 6.07
CA HIS A 54 6.52 -6.65 6.28
C HIS A 54 6.41 -7.50 5.02
N GLY A 55 7.49 -8.20 4.71
CA GLY A 55 7.56 -9.18 3.62
C GLY A 55 6.47 -10.27 3.70
N GLU A 56 6.01 -10.63 4.89
CA GLU A 56 4.89 -11.58 5.04
C GLU A 56 3.58 -11.10 4.38
N CYS A 57 3.34 -9.79 4.34
CA CYS A 57 2.16 -9.24 3.65
C CYS A 57 2.31 -9.34 2.13
N VAL A 58 3.52 -9.10 1.61
CA VAL A 58 3.85 -9.27 0.19
C VAL A 58 3.68 -10.73 -0.22
N GLU A 59 4.23 -11.65 0.58
CA GLU A 59 4.09 -13.10 0.36
C GLU A 59 2.63 -13.54 0.39
N TYR A 60 1.84 -13.05 1.36
CA TYR A 60 0.43 -13.37 1.47
C TYR A 60 -0.37 -12.88 0.24
N VAL A 61 -0.18 -11.63 -0.18
CA VAL A 61 -0.87 -11.08 -1.36
C VAL A 61 -0.44 -11.80 -2.63
N LYS A 62 0.85 -12.11 -2.77
CA LYS A 62 1.37 -12.89 -3.90
C LYS A 62 0.72 -14.28 -4.01
N SER A 63 0.41 -14.92 -2.87
CA SER A 63 -0.17 -16.27 -2.83
C SER A 63 -1.54 -16.40 -3.52
N PHE A 64 -2.27 -15.31 -3.72
CA PHE A 64 -3.55 -15.32 -4.46
C PHE A 64 -3.38 -15.55 -5.97
N ASN A 65 -2.16 -15.41 -6.51
CA ASN A 65 -1.87 -15.57 -7.95
C ASN A 65 -2.71 -14.65 -8.86
N ILE A 66 -3.05 -13.45 -8.37
CA ILE A 66 -3.69 -12.38 -9.12
C ILE A 66 -2.57 -11.45 -9.62
N PRO A 67 -2.67 -10.89 -10.86
CA PRO A 67 -1.72 -9.88 -11.34
C PRO A 67 -1.41 -8.83 -10.26
N LEU A 68 -0.13 -8.71 -9.90
CA LEU A 68 0.32 -7.92 -8.76
C LEU A 68 1.33 -6.87 -9.20
N LEU A 69 1.02 -5.59 -8.96
CA LEU A 69 1.95 -4.47 -9.06
C LEU A 69 2.36 -4.05 -7.64
N VAL A 70 3.63 -4.20 -7.30
CA VAL A 70 4.18 -3.74 -6.03
C VAL A 70 4.86 -2.40 -6.21
N LEU A 71 4.49 -1.44 -5.39
CA LEU A 71 5.06 -0.10 -5.36
C LEU A 71 5.79 0.09 -4.03
N GLY A 72 6.85 0.90 -4.07
CA GLY A 72 7.49 1.42 -2.85
C GLY A 72 6.57 2.39 -2.13
N GLY A 73 7.13 3.23 -1.26
CA GLY A 73 6.34 4.20 -0.51
C GLY A 73 7.18 4.99 0.47
N GLY A 74 6.52 5.60 1.46
CA GLY A 74 7.22 6.35 2.49
C GLY A 74 8.09 5.45 3.37
N GLY A 75 9.27 5.96 3.73
CA GLY A 75 10.18 5.34 4.68
C GLY A 75 11.33 6.30 4.96
N TYR A 76 11.50 6.68 6.23
CA TYR A 76 12.36 7.82 6.58
C TYR A 76 13.70 7.40 7.21
N THR A 77 13.88 6.10 7.42
CA THR A 77 15.17 5.51 7.79
C THR A 77 15.75 4.80 6.57
N VAL A 78 16.46 5.53 5.71
CA VAL A 78 16.92 5.09 4.38
C VAL A 78 17.58 3.70 4.38
N ARG A 79 18.39 3.40 5.40
CA ARG A 79 19.07 2.10 5.55
C ARG A 79 18.09 0.94 5.74
N ASN A 80 17.00 1.16 6.45
CA ASN A 80 15.96 0.16 6.66
C ASN A 80 15.06 0.04 5.43
N VAL A 81 14.84 1.15 4.70
CA VAL A 81 14.13 1.12 3.40
C VAL A 81 14.86 0.24 2.40
N ALA A 82 16.18 0.41 2.27
CA ALA A 82 17.00 -0.41 1.37
C ALA A 82 16.91 -1.91 1.72
N ARG A 83 17.02 -2.27 3.01
CA ARG A 83 16.84 -3.65 3.50
C ARG A 83 15.46 -4.20 3.17
N CYS A 84 14.43 -3.43 3.51
CA CYS A 84 13.04 -3.79 3.33
C CYS A 84 12.71 -4.12 1.88
N TRP A 85 12.98 -3.20 0.95
CA TRP A 85 12.67 -3.40 -0.46
C TRP A 85 13.53 -4.50 -1.09
N THR A 86 14.78 -4.67 -0.64
CA THR A 86 15.63 -5.79 -1.10
C THR A 86 15.02 -7.13 -0.70
N TYR A 87 14.56 -7.26 0.55
CA TYR A 87 13.92 -8.47 1.06
C TYR A 87 12.55 -8.72 0.39
N GLU A 88 11.72 -7.69 0.25
CA GLU A 88 10.43 -7.81 -0.45
C GLU A 88 10.62 -8.22 -1.92
N THR A 89 11.66 -7.69 -2.58
CA THR A 89 12.01 -8.09 -3.94
C THR A 89 12.39 -9.58 -3.98
N SER A 90 13.15 -10.07 -3.01
CA SER A 90 13.55 -11.48 -2.96
C SER A 90 12.34 -12.41 -2.84
N LEU A 91 11.33 -12.03 -2.06
CA LEU A 91 10.05 -12.75 -1.95
C LEU A 91 9.26 -12.72 -3.27
N LEU A 92 9.27 -11.59 -3.98
CA LEU A 92 8.61 -11.44 -5.27
C LEU A 92 9.26 -12.28 -6.37
N VAL A 93 10.60 -12.41 -6.37
CA VAL A 93 11.32 -13.25 -7.34
C VAL A 93 11.49 -14.71 -6.90
N GLU A 94 11.02 -15.08 -5.71
CA GLU A 94 11.18 -16.43 -5.13
C GLU A 94 12.65 -16.86 -4.96
N GLU A 95 13.54 -15.90 -4.71
CA GLU A 95 14.96 -16.17 -4.51
C GLU A 95 15.33 -15.95 -3.05
N ALA A 96 15.95 -16.95 -2.44
CA ALA A 96 16.49 -16.82 -1.09
C ALA A 96 17.75 -15.96 -1.11
N ILE A 97 17.79 -14.94 -0.26
CA ILE A 97 18.97 -14.07 -0.12
C ILE A 97 19.75 -14.38 1.16
N SER A 98 21.05 -14.08 1.13
CA SER A 98 21.90 -14.16 2.31
C SER A 98 21.46 -13.15 3.37
N GLU A 99 21.55 -13.54 4.63
CA GLU A 99 21.32 -12.64 5.76
C GLU A 99 22.45 -11.60 5.89
N GLU A 100 23.68 -11.98 5.52
CA GLU A 100 24.83 -11.07 5.46
C GLU A 100 24.76 -10.20 4.19
N LEU A 101 24.95 -8.89 4.37
CA LEU A 101 24.92 -7.94 3.26
C LEU A 101 26.15 -8.09 2.36
N PRO A 102 25.98 -8.03 1.02
CA PRO A 102 27.10 -8.01 0.10
C PRO A 102 27.85 -6.67 0.17
N TYR A 103 29.15 -6.70 -0.13
CA TYR A 103 29.94 -5.49 -0.20
C TYR A 103 29.46 -4.58 -1.36
N SER A 104 29.29 -3.31 -1.05
CA SER A 104 28.89 -2.25 -1.98
C SER A 104 29.51 -0.92 -1.56
N GLU A 105 29.43 0.11 -2.40
CA GLU A 105 29.90 1.46 -2.07
C GLU A 105 29.22 2.03 -0.81
N TYR A 106 27.98 1.63 -0.55
CA TYR A 106 27.19 2.06 0.60
C TYR A 106 27.30 1.11 1.80
N PHE A 107 28.18 0.10 1.77
CA PHE A 107 28.25 -0.94 2.80
C PHE A 107 28.42 -0.38 4.22
N GLU A 108 29.23 0.66 4.37
CA GLU A 108 29.48 1.31 5.67
C GLU A 108 28.22 1.94 6.29
N TYR A 109 27.21 2.30 5.48
CA TYR A 109 25.95 2.81 6.00
C TYR A 109 25.26 1.77 6.89
N PHE A 110 25.41 0.48 6.60
CA PHE A 110 24.71 -0.61 7.28
C PHE A 110 25.37 -1.08 8.59
N ALA A 111 26.43 -0.39 9.03
CA ALA A 111 27.02 -0.63 10.33
C ALA A 111 26.01 -0.41 11.49
N PRO A 112 26.15 -1.14 12.61
CA PRO A 112 27.19 -2.14 12.91
C PRO A 112 26.84 -3.57 12.49
N ASP A 113 25.59 -3.85 12.13
CA ASP A 113 25.09 -5.22 12.02
C ASP A 113 25.47 -5.87 10.69
N PHE A 114 25.51 -5.09 9.60
CA PHE A 114 25.77 -5.57 8.24
C PHE A 114 24.86 -6.73 7.78
N THR A 115 23.64 -6.81 8.33
CA THR A 115 22.63 -7.82 8.00
C THR A 115 21.39 -7.20 7.34
N ILE A 116 20.61 -8.04 6.65
CA ILE A 116 19.30 -7.68 6.08
C ILE A 116 18.27 -7.40 7.18
N HIS A 117 18.24 -8.24 8.22
CA HIS A 117 17.33 -8.15 9.36
C HIS A 117 18.09 -7.76 10.64
N PRO A 118 18.36 -6.47 10.86
CA PRO A 118 18.87 -5.99 12.13
C PRO A 118 17.78 -6.05 13.21
N ASP A 119 18.20 -6.10 14.48
CA ASP A 119 17.28 -5.88 15.60
C ASP A 119 16.94 -4.39 15.68
N VAL A 120 15.74 -4.04 15.21
CA VAL A 120 15.23 -2.65 15.21
C VAL A 120 14.29 -2.39 16.39
N SER A 121 14.39 -3.17 17.47
CA SER A 121 13.50 -3.04 18.63
C SER A 121 13.39 -1.59 19.13
N THR A 122 12.31 -0.92 18.73
CA THR A 122 11.88 0.33 19.33
C THR A 122 11.03 -0.04 20.53
N HIS A 123 11.40 0.40 21.73
CA HIS A 123 10.60 0.24 22.96
C HIS A 123 9.30 1.05 22.92
N ILE A 124 8.46 0.80 21.92
CA ILE A 124 7.13 1.36 21.79
C ILE A 124 6.18 0.28 22.27
N GLU A 125 5.45 0.56 23.33
CA GLU A 125 4.44 -0.36 23.86
C GLU A 125 3.27 -0.46 22.86
N ASN A 126 2.82 -1.68 22.58
CA ASN A 126 1.69 -1.90 21.70
C ASN A 126 0.39 -1.42 22.35
N GLN A 127 -0.20 -0.36 21.82
CA GLN A 127 -1.45 0.22 22.32
C GLN A 127 -2.70 -0.44 21.69
N ASN A 128 -2.53 -1.45 20.84
CA ASN A 128 -3.59 -2.15 20.14
C ASN A 128 -4.00 -3.40 20.91
N SER A 129 -5.04 -3.26 21.75
CA SER A 129 -5.63 -4.45 22.37
C SER A 129 -6.29 -5.35 21.32
N HIS A 130 -6.24 -6.67 21.53
CA HIS A 130 -6.87 -7.65 20.64
C HIS A 130 -8.38 -7.36 20.42
N GLN A 131 -9.08 -6.95 21.50
CA GLN A 131 -10.48 -6.57 21.41
C GLN A 131 -10.69 -5.31 20.54
N TYR A 132 -9.80 -4.32 20.64
CA TYR A 132 -9.87 -3.12 19.81
C TYR A 132 -9.73 -3.46 18.32
N MET A 133 -8.73 -4.27 17.96
CA MET A 133 -8.50 -4.67 16.57
C MET A 133 -9.67 -5.45 15.99
N LEU A 134 -10.25 -6.40 16.74
CA LEU A 134 -11.43 -7.14 16.30
C LEU A 134 -12.66 -6.25 16.09
N ASN A 135 -12.83 -5.22 16.91
CA ASN A 135 -13.97 -4.30 16.82
C ASN A 135 -13.84 -3.29 15.68
N HIS A 136 -12.62 -3.03 15.19
CA HIS A 136 -12.32 -2.06 14.13
C HIS A 136 -11.84 -2.70 12.82
N ALA A 137 -11.64 -4.02 12.83
CA ALA A 137 -11.73 -4.91 11.68
C ALA A 137 -12.83 -5.96 11.90
N PRO A 138 -14.06 -5.57 12.27
CA PRO A 138 -15.15 -6.52 12.33
C PRO A 138 -15.39 -6.90 10.88
N SER A 139 -15.00 -8.12 10.50
CA SER A 139 -15.30 -8.81 9.23
C SER A 139 -16.10 -7.90 8.31
N VAL A 140 -15.36 -7.18 7.43
CA VAL A 140 -15.83 -6.13 6.52
C VAL A 140 -17.31 -6.33 6.29
N GLN A 141 -18.20 -5.47 6.80
CA GLN A 141 -19.64 -5.72 6.70
C GLN A 141 -20.04 -5.69 5.23
N ILE A 142 -20.07 -6.89 4.64
CA ILE A 142 -20.34 -7.12 3.24
C ILE A 142 -21.81 -6.80 3.01
N HIS A 143 -22.07 -5.75 2.24
CA HIS A 143 -23.39 -5.48 1.67
C HIS A 143 -23.32 -5.84 0.20
N ASP A 144 -24.23 -6.71 -0.26
CA ASP A 144 -24.40 -6.98 -1.70
C ASP A 144 -24.75 -5.67 -2.41
N VAL A 145 -23.86 -5.20 -3.28
CA VAL A 145 -24.12 -4.04 -4.13
C VAL A 145 -24.83 -4.55 -5.39
N PRO A 146 -26.09 -4.14 -5.64
CA PRO A 146 -26.83 -4.59 -6.81
C PRO A 146 -26.09 -4.22 -8.10
N ALA A 147 -26.08 -5.13 -9.08
CA ALA A 147 -25.44 -4.91 -10.38
C ALA A 147 -25.90 -3.63 -11.10
N ASP A 148 -27.13 -3.18 -10.85
CA ASP A 148 -27.74 -1.95 -11.40
C ASP A 148 -27.03 -0.66 -10.93
N LEU A 149 -26.22 -0.71 -9.87
CA LEU A 149 -25.43 0.43 -9.40
C LEU A 149 -24.04 0.50 -10.06
N LEU A 150 -23.63 -0.58 -10.72
CA LEU A 150 -22.38 -0.71 -11.47
C LEU A 150 -22.58 -0.54 -13.00
N THR A 151 -23.81 -0.34 -13.47
CA THR A 151 -24.06 0.05 -14.85
C THR A 151 -23.44 1.41 -15.13
N TYR A 152 -22.21 1.37 -15.66
CA TYR A 152 -21.52 2.48 -16.32
C TYR A 152 -22.24 2.83 -17.65
N ASP A 153 -23.53 3.15 -17.60
CA ASP A 153 -24.18 3.88 -18.70
C ASP A 153 -23.82 5.37 -18.55
N ARG A 154 -22.53 5.67 -18.73
CA ARG A 154 -22.07 7.02 -19.06
C ARG A 154 -22.29 7.22 -20.56
N THR A 155 -23.56 7.39 -20.97
CA THR A 155 -23.88 7.73 -22.37
C THR A 155 -23.50 9.17 -22.73
N ASP A 156 -23.13 9.99 -21.75
CA ASP A 156 -22.90 11.44 -21.95
C ASP A 156 -21.44 11.88 -21.74
N GLU A 157 -20.48 10.97 -21.61
CA GLU A 157 -19.05 11.33 -21.53
C GLU A 157 -18.30 10.94 -22.80
N ALA A 158 -17.65 11.94 -23.40
CA ALA A 158 -16.75 11.73 -24.52
C ALA A 158 -15.66 10.73 -24.12
N ASN A 159 -15.46 9.72 -24.97
CA ASN A 159 -14.50 8.66 -24.74
C ASN A 159 -13.08 9.26 -24.69
N ALA A 160 -12.45 9.26 -23.51
CA ALA A 160 -11.12 9.85 -23.30
C ALA A 160 -10.00 9.16 -24.11
N GLU A 161 -10.27 7.99 -24.72
CA GLU A 161 -9.34 7.28 -25.60
C GLU A 161 -9.43 7.71 -27.08
N GLU A 162 -10.38 8.55 -27.46
CA GLU A 162 -10.46 9.07 -28.82
C GLU A 162 -9.41 10.18 -29.04
N ARG A 163 -8.21 9.79 -29.49
CA ARG A 163 -7.14 10.71 -29.89
C ARG A 163 -7.58 11.60 -31.05
N GLY A 164 -8.06 12.80 -30.73
CA GLY A 164 -8.23 13.90 -31.69
C GLY A 164 -6.88 14.40 -32.23
N PRO A 165 -6.88 15.20 -33.33
CA PRO A 165 -5.67 15.78 -33.89
C PRO A 165 -4.91 16.63 -32.87
N GLU A 166 -3.58 16.53 -32.87
CA GLU A 166 -2.64 16.99 -31.83
C GLU A 166 -2.68 18.48 -31.45
N GLU A 167 -3.47 19.31 -32.13
CA GLU A 167 -3.46 20.76 -31.95
C GLU A 167 -4.39 21.27 -30.83
N ASN A 168 -5.17 20.40 -30.16
CA ASN A 168 -6.08 20.78 -29.06
C ASN A 168 -6.02 19.84 -27.85
N TYR A 169 -4.82 19.50 -27.36
CA TYR A 169 -4.67 18.87 -26.05
C TYR A 169 -4.97 19.88 -24.94
N SER A 170 -6.20 19.89 -24.45
CA SER A 170 -6.53 20.42 -23.12
C SER A 170 -6.75 19.22 -22.21
N ARG A 171 -5.94 19.10 -21.16
CA ARG A 171 -6.11 18.07 -20.11
C ARG A 171 -7.52 18.23 -19.51
N PRO A 172 -8.39 17.21 -19.56
CA PRO A 172 -9.65 17.25 -18.84
C PRO A 172 -9.34 17.18 -17.34
N GLU A 173 -9.58 18.26 -16.60
CA GLU A 173 -9.47 18.26 -15.15
C GLU A 173 -10.74 17.62 -14.57
N ALA A 174 -10.58 16.53 -13.82
CA ALA A 174 -11.71 15.91 -13.14
C ALA A 174 -12.11 16.80 -11.94
N PRO A 175 -13.40 16.95 -11.61
CA PRO A 175 -13.88 17.84 -10.53
C PRO A 175 -13.38 17.46 -9.13
N ASN A 176 -12.68 16.34 -8.99
CA ASN A 176 -12.07 15.77 -7.80
C ASN A 176 -10.53 15.70 -7.87
N GLU A 177 -9.88 16.31 -8.87
CA GLU A 177 -8.44 16.53 -8.86
C GLU A 177 -8.08 17.67 -7.89
N PHE A 178 -7.40 17.33 -6.79
CA PHE A 178 -6.82 18.28 -5.81
C PHE A 178 -5.32 18.48 -6.05
N CYS A 179 -4.89 18.49 -7.31
CA CYS A 179 -3.50 18.81 -7.67
C CYS A 179 -3.46 20.24 -8.23
N ASP A 180 -3.09 21.21 -7.39
CA ASP A 180 -2.82 22.59 -7.82
C ASP A 180 -1.46 22.65 -8.57
N GLY A 181 -1.44 22.14 -9.81
CA GLY A 181 -0.30 22.28 -10.74
C GLY A 181 1.03 21.68 -10.27
N ASP A 182 2.13 22.13 -10.89
CA ASP A 182 3.53 21.70 -10.66
C ASP A 182 4.12 22.27 -9.35
N HIS A 183 3.28 22.41 -8.31
CA HIS A 183 3.71 22.75 -6.96
C HIS A 183 3.46 21.55 -6.03
N ASP A 184 3.97 20.39 -6.45
CA ASP A 184 4.27 19.31 -5.53
C ASP A 184 5.39 19.71 -4.57
N ASN A 185 5.44 19.02 -3.44
CA ASN A 185 6.18 19.41 -2.24
C ASN A 185 7.69 19.10 -2.35
N ASP A 186 8.28 19.39 -3.50
CA ASP A 186 9.71 19.36 -3.77
C ASP A 186 10.31 20.69 -3.31
N LYS A 187 10.26 20.96 -2.00
CA LYS A 187 11.21 21.90 -1.43
C LYS A 187 12.55 21.18 -1.36
N GLU A 188 13.44 21.52 -2.28
CA GLU A 188 14.89 21.35 -2.08
C GLU A 188 15.22 21.90 -0.68
N SER A 189 15.49 21.01 0.27
CA SER A 189 16.13 21.40 1.50
C SER A 189 17.58 21.69 1.16
N ASP A 190 17.90 22.97 0.97
CA ASP A 190 19.28 23.45 0.93
C ASP A 190 20.02 22.95 2.18
N VAL A 191 20.87 21.94 2.01
CA VAL A 191 21.86 21.55 3.01
C VAL A 191 23.09 22.42 2.77
N GLU A 192 23.20 23.53 3.49
CA GLU A 192 24.48 24.24 3.61
C GLU A 192 25.47 23.38 4.43
N ILE A 193 26.68 23.24 3.89
CA ILE A 193 27.84 22.52 4.44
C ILE A 193 28.41 23.24 5.67
#